data_AF-A0A137R057-F1
#
_entry.id   AF-A0A137R057-F1
#
_cell.length_a   1.000
_cell.length_b   1.000
_cell.length_c   1.000
_cell.angle_alpha   90.00
_cell.angle_beta   90.00
_cell.angle_gamma   90.00
#
_symmetry.space_group_name_H-M   'P 1'
#
loop_
_entity.id
_entity.type
_entity.pdbx_description
1 polymer ?
#
loop_
_entity_poly.entity_id
_entity_poly.type
_entity_poly.pdbx_seq_one_letter_code
_entity_poly.pdbx_strand_id
1 'polypeptide(L)'
;HGNRLHLDGVIYMYNIWSQELLYPDGTMLLTSDDLERACGLNWRRKVMLVTSHRNRRVQDDGEARETQLRRGYWSYMMERGSSVQRYEYPGEHDKALDIIRNLLVQAH
;
A
#
# COMPACT_ATOMS: atom_id res chain seq x y z
N HIS A 1 -6.01 -22.23 23.30
CA HIS A 1 -5.07 -21.13 23.04
C HIS A 1 -5.03 -20.87 21.54
N GLY A 2 -5.67 -19.79 21.08
CA GLY A 2 -5.64 -19.43 19.65
C GLY A 2 -4.28 -18.83 19.31
N ASN A 3 -3.61 -19.36 18.30
CA ASN A 3 -2.39 -18.75 17.77
C ASN A 3 -2.69 -17.28 17.45
N ARG A 4 -2.04 -16.38 18.17
CA ARG A 4 -2.14 -14.94 17.95
C ARG A 4 -1.36 -14.66 16.66
N LEU A 5 -2.08 -14.64 15.53
CA LEU A 5 -1.52 -14.41 14.21
C LEU A 5 -0.83 -13.04 14.23
N HIS A 6 0.49 -13.02 14.08
CA HIS A 6 1.28 -11.79 14.01
C HIS A 6 1.73 -11.62 12.56
N LEU A 7 1.29 -10.54 11.92
CA LEU A 7 1.69 -10.20 10.57
C LEU A 7 2.99 -9.40 10.60
N ASP A 8 3.96 -9.83 9.80
CA ASP A 8 5.22 -9.10 9.61
C ASP A 8 5.14 -8.04 8.51
N GLY A 9 4.05 -8.02 7.75
CA GLY A 9 3.88 -7.07 6.67
C GLY A 9 2.47 -7.07 6.09
N VAL A 10 2.05 -5.91 5.60
CA VAL A 10 0.83 -5.71 4.82
C VAL A 10 1.20 -4.99 3.53
N ILE A 11 0.83 -5.57 2.40
CA ILE A 11 0.90 -4.91 1.10
C ILE A 11 -0.50 -4.43 0.75
N TYR A 12 -0.69 -3.12 0.69
CA TYR A 12 -1.92 -2.52 0.20
C TYR A 12 -1.79 -2.19 -1.28
N MET A 13 -2.35 -3.06 -2.12
CA MET A 13 -2.28 -2.90 -3.58
C MET A 13 -3.50 -2.14 -4.10
N TYR A 14 -3.27 -1.01 -4.75
CA TYR A 14 -4.31 -0.15 -5.29
C TYR A 14 -4.22 -0.07 -6.81
N ASN A 15 -5.34 -0.26 -7.50
CA ASN A 15 -5.45 0.05 -8.92
C ASN A 15 -5.51 1.57 -9.07
N ILE A 16 -4.50 2.17 -9.71
CA ILE A 16 -4.40 3.64 -9.85
C ILE A 16 -5.60 4.25 -10.60
N TRP A 17 -6.33 3.43 -11.37
CA TRP A 17 -7.50 3.87 -12.09
C TRP A 17 -8.79 3.82 -11.28
N SER A 18 -8.76 3.16 -10.11
CA SER A 18 -9.89 3.11 -9.19
C SER A 18 -10.20 4.50 -8.65
N GLN A 19 -11.48 4.76 -8.43
CA GLN A 19 -11.98 5.98 -7.80
C GLN A 19 -12.35 5.78 -6.32
N GLU A 20 -12.22 4.56 -5.79
CA GLU A 20 -12.66 4.21 -4.44
C GLU A 20 -11.98 5.05 -3.36
N LEU A 21 -10.68 5.33 -3.47
CA LEU A 21 -9.96 6.14 -2.48
C LEU A 21 -9.96 7.64 -2.78
N LEU A 22 -10.63 8.06 -3.86
CA LEU A 22 -10.78 9.49 -4.19
C LEU A 22 -11.97 10.12 -3.45
N TYR A 23 -12.85 9.33 -2.84
CA TYR A 23 -13.99 9.79 -2.06
C TYR A 23 -13.79 9.58 -0.54
N PRO A 24 -14.14 10.55 0.32
CA PRO A 24 -13.96 10.49 1.78
C PRO A 24 -14.65 9.30 2.47
N ASP A 25 -15.68 8.79 1.84
CA ASP A 25 -16.61 7.71 2.24
C ASP A 25 -16.29 6.38 1.54
N GLY A 26 -15.21 6.36 0.75
CA GLY A 26 -14.68 5.20 0.05
C GLY A 26 -14.12 4.12 0.96
N THR A 27 -14.19 2.88 0.44
CA THR A 27 -13.85 1.58 1.06
C THR A 27 -12.90 1.68 2.26
N MET A 28 -13.37 1.15 3.40
CA MET A 28 -12.65 1.13 4.68
C MET A 28 -11.31 0.40 4.52
N LEU A 29 -10.25 1.16 4.30
CA LEU A 29 -8.88 0.71 4.52
C LEU A 29 -8.74 0.22 5.97
N LEU A 30 -7.83 -0.72 6.20
CA LEU A 30 -7.50 -1.14 7.56
C LEU A 30 -7.21 0.11 8.40
N THR A 31 -7.92 0.23 9.53
CA THR A 31 -7.69 1.34 10.45
C THR A 31 -6.31 1.19 11.12
N SER A 32 -5.84 2.25 11.79
CA SER A 32 -4.65 2.13 12.64
C SER A 32 -4.78 1.00 13.65
N ASP A 33 -5.98 0.79 14.17
CA ASP A 33 -6.27 -0.18 15.23
C ASP A 33 -6.26 -1.60 14.66
N ASP A 34 -6.77 -1.79 13.44
CA ASP A 34 -6.67 -3.06 12.73
C ASP A 34 -5.21 -3.42 12.45
N LEU A 35 -4.42 -2.45 11.98
CA LEU A 35 -3.01 -2.65 11.67
C LEU A 35 -2.17 -2.89 12.91
N GLU A 36 -2.44 -2.19 14.01
CA GLU A 36 -1.77 -2.41 15.29
C GLU A 36 -2.12 -3.78 15.88
N ARG A 37 -3.39 -4.18 15.82
CA ARG A 37 -3.81 -5.51 16.27
C ARG A 37 -3.14 -6.62 15.47
N ALA A 38 -2.94 -6.42 14.17
CA ALA A 38 -2.38 -7.42 13.28
C ALA A 38 -0.85 -7.46 13.27
N CYS A 39 -0.18 -6.30 13.26
CA CYS A 39 1.27 -6.18 13.06
C CYS A 39 2.03 -5.69 14.32
N GLY A 40 1.32 -5.31 15.39
CA GLY A 40 1.87 -4.73 16.61
C GLY A 40 2.09 -3.21 16.51
N LEU A 41 2.60 -2.61 17.58
CA LEU A 41 2.80 -1.15 17.69
C LEU A 41 3.68 -0.54 16.58
N ASN A 42 4.55 -1.35 15.99
CA ASN A 42 5.45 -0.97 14.89
C ASN A 42 4.83 -1.21 13.50
N TRP A 43 3.51 -1.42 13.40
CA TRP A 43 2.80 -1.72 12.15
C TRP A 43 3.14 -0.74 11.02
N ARG A 44 3.43 0.52 11.35
CA ARG A 44 3.65 1.58 10.37
C ARG A 44 4.83 1.31 9.44
N ARG A 45 5.87 0.63 9.93
CA ARG A 45 7.02 0.22 9.11
C ARG A 45 6.78 -1.10 8.35
N LYS A 46 5.69 -1.77 8.69
CA LYS A 46 5.23 -3.04 8.12
C LYS A 46 4.11 -2.84 7.10
N VAL A 47 3.86 -1.61 6.64
CA VAL A 47 2.87 -1.34 5.59
C VAL A 47 3.56 -0.80 4.35
N MET A 48 3.29 -1.44 3.21
CA MET A 48 3.72 -0.99 1.89
C MET A 48 2.50 -0.70 1.01
N LEU A 49 2.40 0.52 0.53
CA LEU A 49 1.38 0.97 -0.40
C LEU A 49 1.88 0.76 -1.82
N VAL A 50 1.14 0.05 -2.66
CA VAL A 50 1.55 -0.31 -4.01
C VAL A 50 0.54 0.19 -5.02
N THR A 51 0.94 1.07 -5.93
CA THR A 51 0.09 1.42 -7.09
C THR A 51 0.26 0.40 -8.20
N SER A 52 -0.83 0.03 -8.88
CA SER A 52 -0.84 -0.96 -9.96
C SER A 52 -1.54 -0.49 -11.22
N HIS A 53 -1.36 -1.25 -12.32
CA HIS A 53 -2.05 -1.07 -13.61
C HIS A 53 -1.74 0.24 -14.34
N ARG A 54 -0.63 0.91 -14.03
CA ARG A 54 -0.25 2.20 -14.63
C ARG A 54 -0.14 2.14 -16.17
N ASN A 55 0.21 0.98 -16.71
CA ASN A 55 0.35 0.76 -18.15
C ASN A 55 -0.97 0.67 -18.95
N ARG A 56 -2.14 0.59 -18.29
CA ARG A 56 -3.42 0.35 -18.98
C ARG A 56 -3.92 1.52 -19.83
N ARG A 57 -3.45 2.75 -19.59
CA ARG A 57 -3.92 3.94 -20.31
C ARG A 57 -2.74 4.84 -20.67
N VAL A 58 -2.28 4.71 -21.92
CA VAL A 58 -1.13 5.46 -22.47
C VAL A 58 -1.41 6.97 -22.56
N GLN A 59 -2.68 7.38 -22.56
CA GLN A 59 -3.11 8.78 -22.69
C GLN A 59 -3.50 9.48 -21.39
N ASP A 60 -3.53 8.78 -20.24
CA ASP A 60 -3.91 9.36 -18.95
C ASP A 60 -2.67 9.56 -18.05
N ASP A 61 -2.63 10.69 -17.32
CA ASP A 61 -1.51 11.06 -16.45
C ASP A 61 -1.52 10.27 -15.13
N GLY A 62 -0.90 9.08 -15.16
CA GLY A 62 -0.71 8.24 -13.98
C GLY A 62 0.09 8.93 -12.86
N GLU A 63 0.94 9.92 -13.17
CA GLU A 63 1.65 10.69 -12.13
C GLU A 63 0.70 11.62 -11.37
N ALA A 64 -0.22 12.28 -12.09
CA ALA A 64 -1.24 13.11 -11.44
C ALA A 64 -2.12 12.29 -10.49
N ARG A 65 -2.51 11.07 -10.88
CA ARG A 65 -3.29 10.18 -10.01
C ARG A 65 -2.52 9.68 -8.80
N GLU A 66 -1.25 9.28 -8.98
CA GLU A 66 -0.42 8.90 -7.84
C GLU A 66 -0.20 10.08 -6.89
N THR A 67 -0.05 11.29 -7.43
CA THR A 67 0.07 12.51 -6.63
C THR A 67 -1.19 12.77 -5.81
N GLN A 68 -2.38 12.59 -6.40
CA GLN A 68 -3.64 12.70 -5.66
C GLN A 68 -3.75 11.67 -4.54
N LEU A 69 -3.42 10.41 -4.81
CA LEU A 69 -3.42 9.34 -3.81
C LEU A 69 -2.49 9.68 -2.63
N ARG A 70 -1.25 10.09 -2.93
CA ARG A 70 -0.23 10.49 -1.94
C ARG A 70 -0.66 11.68 -1.08
N ARG A 71 -1.50 12.58 -1.60
CA ARG A 71 -2.04 13.74 -0.86
C ARG A 71 -3.27 13.41 -0.03
N GLY A 72 -3.95 12.29 -0.32
CA GLY A 72 -5.14 11.83 0.40
C GLY A 72 -4.80 10.91 1.56
N TYR A 73 -5.57 9.83 1.72
CA TYR A 73 -5.40 8.84 2.79
C TYR A 73 -3.96 8.32 2.90
N TRP A 74 -3.23 8.19 1.78
CA TRP A 74 -1.86 7.68 1.82
C TRP A 74 -0.91 8.64 2.53
N SER A 75 -1.19 9.95 2.56
CA SER A 75 -0.37 10.93 3.30
C SER A 75 -0.29 10.54 4.78
N TYR A 76 -1.44 10.23 5.39
CA TYR A 76 -1.51 9.80 6.79
C TYR A 76 -0.67 8.54 7.07
N MET A 77 -0.68 7.59 6.14
CA MET A 77 0.08 6.34 6.26
C MET A 77 1.59 6.57 6.04
N MET A 78 1.95 7.41 5.06
CA MET A 78 3.32 7.75 4.71
C MET A 78 4.01 8.59 5.80
N GLU A 79 3.33 9.59 6.34
CA GLU A 79 3.81 10.40 7.47
C GLU A 79 4.15 9.55 8.70
N ARG A 80 3.52 8.39 8.81
CA ARG A 80 3.71 7.43 9.89
C ARG A 80 4.82 6.40 9.62
N GLY A 81 5.40 6.39 8.43
CA GLY A 81 6.53 5.54 8.05
C GLY A 81 6.20 4.42 7.06
N SER A 82 4.99 4.37 6.51
CA SER A 82 4.64 3.41 5.46
C SER A 82 5.38 3.77 4.17
N SER A 83 5.83 2.76 3.42
CA SER A 83 6.52 2.96 2.14
C SER A 83 5.57 2.88 0.95
N VAL A 84 6.01 3.44 -0.19
CA VAL A 84 5.25 3.41 -1.45
C VAL A 84 6.09 2.79 -2.56
N GLN A 85 5.50 1.88 -3.33
CA GLN A 85 6.10 1.24 -4.49
C GLN A 85 5.12 1.23 -5.67
N ARG A 86 5.64 0.96 -6.87
CA ARG A 86 4.85 0.83 -8.11
C ARG A 86 4.97 -0.60 -8.63
N TYR A 87 3.86 -1.17 -9.08
CA TYR A 87 3.78 -2.46 -9.76
C TYR A 87 3.06 -2.28 -11.10
N GLU A 88 3.83 -1.95 -12.13
CA GLU A 88 3.27 -1.37 -13.35
C GLU A 88 2.64 -2.41 -14.28
N TYR A 89 3.25 -3.59 -14.39
CA TYR A 89 2.83 -4.64 -15.32
C TYR A 89 2.48 -5.94 -14.57
N PRO A 90 1.27 -6.49 -14.77
CA PRO A 90 0.97 -7.84 -14.30
C PRO A 90 1.97 -8.85 -14.87
N GLY A 91 2.57 -9.66 -14.00
CA GLY A 91 3.57 -10.67 -14.39
C GLY A 91 5.03 -10.23 -14.25
N GLU A 92 5.32 -9.00 -13.81
CA GLU A 92 6.69 -8.60 -13.43
C GLU A 92 7.13 -9.27 -12.12
N HIS A 93 7.61 -10.50 -12.23
CA HIS A 93 8.00 -11.31 -11.08
C HIS A 93 9.13 -10.66 -10.28
N ASP A 94 10.14 -10.10 -10.95
CA ASP A 94 11.26 -9.43 -10.28
C ASP A 94 10.78 -8.23 -9.45
N LYS A 95 9.87 -7.43 -10.01
CA LYS A 95 9.30 -6.28 -9.30
C LYS A 95 8.46 -6.72 -8.09
N ALA A 96 7.68 -7.80 -8.23
CA ALA A 96 6.91 -8.36 -7.12
C ALA A 96 7.84 -8.86 -5.99
N LEU A 97 8.92 -9.55 -6.33
CA LEU A 97 9.92 -10.00 -5.36
C LEU A 97 10.60 -8.82 -4.66
N ASP A 98 10.94 -7.77 -5.39
CA ASP A 98 11.57 -6.58 -4.81
C ASP A 98 10.63 -5.84 -3.85
N ILE A 99 9.33 -5.73 -4.17
CA ILE A 99 8.30 -5.19 -3.27
C ILE A 99 8.26 -6.00 -1.97
N ILE A 100 8.22 -7.33 -2.06
CA ILE A 100 8.19 -8.22 -0.90
C ILE A 100 9.48 -8.08 -0.07
N ARG A 101 10.66 -8.10 -0.70
CA ARG A 101 11.95 -7.93 -0.01
C ARG A 101 12.03 -6.60 0.72
N ASN A 102 11.63 -5.51 0.07
CA ASN A 102 11.65 -4.18 0.66
C ASN A 102 10.72 -4.09 1.88
N LEU A 103 9.57 -4.76 1.85
CA LEU A 103 8.66 -4.82 3.00
C LEU A 103 9.30 -5.57 4.17
N LEU A 104 9.91 -6.73 3.91
CA LEU A 104 10.54 -7.54 4.95
C LEU A 104 11.76 -6.86 5.57
N VAL A 105 12.56 -6.12 4.78
CA VAL A 105 13.71 -5.35 5.30
C VAL A 105 13.26 -4.19 6.18
N GLN A 106 12.12 -3.55 5.88
CA GLN A 106 11.58 -2.45 6.67
C GLN A 106 10.85 -2.91 7.95
N ALA A 107 10.48 -4.19 8.03
CA ALA A 107 9.75 -4.78 9.15
C ALA A 107 10.60 -5.04 10.40
N HIS A 108 11.94 -4.98 10.27
CA HIS A 108 12.93 -5.17 11.33
C HIS A 108 13.50 -3.82 11.82
#